data_AF-V5WJT8-F1
#
_entry.id   AF-V5WJT8-F1
#
_cell.length_a   1.000
_cell.length_b   1.000
_cell.length_c   1.000
_cell.angle_alpha   90.00
_cell.angle_beta   90.00
_cell.angle_gamma   90.00
#
_symmetry.space_group_name_H-M   'P 1'
#
loop_
_entity.id
_entity.type
_entity.pdbx_description
1 polymer ?
#
loop_
_entity_poly.entity_id
_entity_poly.type
_entity_poly.pdbx_seq_one_letter_code
_entity_poly.pdbx_strand_id
1 'polypeptide(L)'
;MRELKVQTLELDEFEALRLADAQGLYHADAAEKMGISRQSFGLIIKSARKKVAVALAAGDALAINASEYCAEIEAVEAAVSVSDP
;
A
#
# COMPACT_ATOMS: atom_id res chain seq x y z
N MET A 1 14.94 -12.46 19.94
CA MET A 1 14.53 -12.06 18.58
C MET A 1 15.28 -10.78 18.23
N ARG A 2 15.81 -10.64 17.01
CA ARG A 2 16.34 -9.35 16.54
C ARG A 2 15.17 -8.51 16.06
N GLU A 3 15.17 -7.24 16.44
CA GLU A 3 14.27 -6.24 15.88
C GLU A 3 14.72 -5.92 14.46
N LEU A 4 13.80 -6.05 13.50
CA LEU A 4 14.06 -5.70 12.11
C LEU A 4 13.61 -4.27 11.88
N LYS A 5 14.44 -3.49 11.18
CA LYS A 5 13.97 -2.24 10.60
C LYS A 5 12.80 -2.53 9.66
N VAL A 6 11.84 -1.62 9.59
CA VAL A 6 10.63 -1.79 8.78
C VAL A 6 10.62 -0.76 7.65
N GLN A 7 10.38 -1.21 6.42
CA GLN A 7 9.98 -0.37 5.30
C GLN A 7 8.46 -0.44 5.17
N THR A 8 7.78 0.69 5.25
CA THR A 8 6.31 0.76 5.15
C THR A 8 5.91 1.25 3.77
N LEU A 9 5.11 0.47 3.04
CA LEU A 9 4.43 0.88 1.81
C LEU A 9 3.12 1.59 2.15
N GLU A 10 2.86 2.73 1.53
CA GLU A 10 1.53 3.35 1.55
C GLU A 10 0.57 2.56 0.64
N LEU A 11 -0.75 2.75 0.80
CA LEU A 11 -1.73 2.03 0.00
C LEU A 11 -1.56 2.29 -1.50
N ASP A 12 -1.32 3.54 -1.90
CA ASP A 12 -1.04 3.89 -3.29
C ASP A 12 0.20 3.18 -3.84
N GLU A 13 1.24 3.02 -3.02
CA GLU A 13 2.47 2.32 -3.41
C GLU A 13 2.23 0.82 -3.57
N PHE A 14 1.46 0.22 -2.67
CA PHE A 14 1.04 -1.17 -2.77
C PHE A 14 0.16 -1.41 -4.02
N GLU A 15 -0.81 -0.55 -4.26
CA GLU A 15 -1.72 -0.66 -5.41
C GLU A 15 -0.97 -0.49 -6.73
N ALA A 16 -0.03 0.46 -6.79
CA ALA A 16 0.83 0.63 -7.96
C ALA A 16 1.68 -0.63 -8.24
N LEU A 17 2.26 -1.26 -7.22
CA LEU A 17 2.99 -2.53 -7.36
C LEU A 17 2.06 -3.64 -7.87
N ARG A 18 0.85 -3.73 -7.32
CA ARG A 18 -0.15 -4.72 -7.72
C ARG A 18 -0.51 -4.59 -9.20
N LEU A 19 -0.73 -3.36 -9.68
CA LEU A 19 -1.13 -3.10 -11.07
C LEU A 19 0.04 -3.26 -12.05
N ALA A 20 1.19 -2.63 -11.79
CA ALA A 20 2.30 -2.63 -12.73
C ALA A 20 3.13 -3.93 -12.68
N ASP A 21 3.50 -4.39 -11.48
CA ASP A 21 4.47 -5.47 -11.33
C ASP A 21 3.81 -6.84 -11.18
N ALA A 22 2.67 -6.95 -10.48
CA ALA A 22 1.97 -8.23 -10.33
C ALA A 22 1.01 -8.54 -11.50
N GLN A 23 0.30 -7.53 -12.03
CA GLN A 23 -0.63 -7.69 -13.16
C GLN A 23 -0.03 -7.36 -14.53
N GLY A 24 1.17 -6.75 -14.56
CA GLY A 24 1.86 -6.43 -15.80
C GLY A 24 1.22 -5.30 -16.61
N LEU A 25 0.38 -4.46 -15.99
CA LEU A 25 -0.26 -3.34 -16.69
C LEU A 25 0.76 -2.28 -17.09
N TYR A 26 0.53 -1.65 -18.23
CA TYR A 26 1.33 -0.50 -18.63
C TYR A 26 1.06 0.67 -17.67
N HIS A 27 2.07 1.50 -17.41
CA HIS A 27 1.94 2.60 -16.45
C HIS A 27 0.82 3.59 -16.78
N ALA A 28 0.46 3.74 -18.06
CA ALA A 28 -0.67 4.59 -18.44
C ALA A 28 -2.01 3.98 -18.00
N ASP A 29 -2.22 2.69 -18.26
CA ASP A 29 -3.44 1.96 -17.90
C ASP A 29 -3.59 1.84 -16.37
N ALA A 30 -2.47 1.62 -15.67
CA ALA A 30 -2.44 1.57 -14.21
C ALA A 30 -2.75 2.95 -13.59
N ALA A 31 -2.23 4.04 -14.18
CA ALA A 31 -2.55 5.41 -13.76
C ALA A 31 -4.04 5.73 -13.96
N GLU A 32 -4.61 5.32 -15.09
CA GLU A 32 -6.04 5.47 -15.37
C GLU A 32 -6.90 4.72 -14.35
N LYS A 33 -6.54 3.48 -14.01
CA LYS A 33 -7.23 2.69 -12.97
C LYS A 33 -7.16 3.32 -11.58
N MET A 34 -6.06 4.00 -11.25
CA MET A 34 -5.90 4.73 -10.00
C MET A 34 -6.53 6.13 -10.03
N GLY A 35 -7.04 6.59 -11.18
CA GLY A 35 -7.62 7.94 -11.32
C GLY A 35 -6.59 9.07 -11.17
N ILE A 36 -5.32 8.82 -11.47
CA ILE A 36 -4.22 9.79 -11.30
C ILE A 36 -3.47 10.04 -12.61
N SER A 37 -2.64 11.09 -12.63
CA SER A 37 -1.77 11.35 -13.78
C SER A 37 -0.72 10.25 -13.96
N ARG A 38 -0.30 10.01 -15.21
CA ARG A 38 0.81 9.09 -15.52
C ARG A 38 2.12 9.51 -14.82
N GLN A 39 2.35 10.81 -14.62
CA GLN A 39 3.51 11.29 -13.86
C GLN A 39 3.42 10.89 -12.39
N SER A 40 2.26 11.10 -11.75
CA SER A 40 2.00 10.72 -10.36
C SER A 40 2.19 9.21 -10.16
N PHE A 41 1.60 8.40 -11.05
CA PHE A 41 1.80 6.94 -11.02
C PHE A 41 3.28 6.58 -11.10
N GLY A 42 4.02 7.21 -12.02
CA GLY A 42 5.46 7.01 -12.17
C GLY A 42 6.27 7.31 -10.89
N LEU A 43 5.88 8.34 -10.13
CA LEU A 43 6.51 8.67 -8.85
C LEU A 43 6.18 7.62 -7.77
N ILE A 44 4.91 7.22 -7.67
CA ILE A 44 4.42 6.24 -6.70
C ILE A 44 5.11 4.89 -6.92
N ILE A 45 5.06 4.33 -8.14
CA ILE A 45 5.66 3.02 -8.42
C ILE A 45 7.18 3.02 -8.22
N LYS A 46 7.84 4.14 -8.53
CA LYS A 46 9.29 4.30 -8.28
C LYS A 46 9.60 4.27 -6.78
N SER A 47 8.79 4.95 -5.96
CA SER A 47 8.93 4.94 -4.50
C SER A 47 8.69 3.54 -3.94
N ALA A 48 7.60 2.89 -4.35
CA ALA A 48 7.23 1.54 -3.94
C ALA A 48 8.34 0.52 -4.24
N ARG A 49 8.82 0.46 -5.49
CA ARG A 49 9.91 -0.44 -5.90
C ARG A 49 11.19 -0.18 -5.10
N LYS A 50 11.51 1.08 -4.79
CA LYS A 50 12.67 1.42 -3.96
C LYS A 50 12.53 0.86 -2.55
N LYS A 51 11.38 1.02 -1.90
CA LYS A 51 11.14 0.49 -0.54
C LYS A 51 11.25 -1.04 -0.52
N VAL A 52 10.63 -1.72 -1.49
CA VAL A 52 10.73 -3.18 -1.66
C VAL A 52 12.19 -3.60 -1.86
N ALA A 53 12.91 -2.97 -2.79
CA ALA A 53 14.30 -3.31 -3.08
C ALA A 53 15.21 -3.11 -1.86
N VAL A 54 15.05 -2.01 -1.14
CA VAL A 54 15.80 -1.75 0.10
C VAL A 54 15.48 -2.81 1.15
N ALA A 55 14.20 -3.16 1.33
CA ALA A 55 13.81 -4.13 2.33
C ALA A 55 14.43 -5.50 2.06
N LEU A 56 14.33 -5.97 0.82
CA LEU A 56 14.90 -7.25 0.41
C LEU A 56 16.43 -7.26 0.48
N ALA A 57 17.09 -6.17 0.10
CA ALA A 57 18.55 -6.09 0.11
C ALA A 57 19.15 -5.98 1.52
N ALA A 58 18.47 -5.28 2.44
CA ALA A 58 18.93 -5.08 3.82
C ALA A 58 18.45 -6.16 4.79
N GLY A 59 17.48 -6.99 4.38
CA GLY A 59 16.77 -7.91 5.28
C GLY A 59 15.83 -7.18 6.25
N ASP A 60 15.34 -5.99 5.86
CA ASP A 60 14.31 -5.27 6.63
C ASP A 60 12.96 -5.99 6.47
N ALA A 61 12.08 -5.83 7.45
CA ALA A 61 10.69 -6.20 7.30
C ALA A 61 9.96 -5.25 6.33
N LEU A 62 8.97 -5.76 5.61
CA LEU A 62 8.10 -4.97 4.75
C LEU A 62 6.70 -4.95 5.36
N ALA A 63 6.17 -3.76 5.60
CA ALA A 63 4.81 -3.54 6.10
C ALA A 63 3.99 -2.76 5.08
N ILE A 64 2.67 -2.92 5.13
CA ILE A 64 1.72 -2.11 4.36
C ILE A 64 0.97 -1.25 5.37
N ASN A 65 0.92 0.07 5.12
CA ASN A 65 0.15 0.98 5.93
C ASN A 65 -1.34 0.74 5.67
N ALA A 66 -2.03 0.14 6.63
CA ALA A 66 -3.47 -0.11 6.57
C ALA A 66 -4.30 1.00 7.25
N SER A 67 -3.67 2.08 7.75
CA SER A 67 -4.36 3.08 8.58
C SER A 67 -5.48 3.82 7.84
N GLU A 68 -5.39 3.95 6.52
CA GLU A 68 -6.45 4.57 5.69
C GLU A 68 -7.71 3.69 5.58
N TYR A 69 -7.59 2.37 5.77
CA TYR A 69 -8.74 1.44 5.79
C TYR A 69 -9.28 1.19 7.20
N CYS A 70 -8.43 1.28 8.23
CA CYS A 70 -8.86 1.04 9.61
C CYS A 70 -9.74 2.15 10.20
N ALA A 71 -9.66 3.39 9.70
CA ALA A 71 -10.53 4.48 10.17
C ALA A 71 -12.02 4.22 9.89
N GLU A 72 -12.36 3.43 8.86
CA GLU A 72 -13.73 3.02 8.59
C GLU A 72 -14.18 1.82 9.44
N ILE A 73 -13.24 1.00 9.93
CA ILE A 73 -13.55 -0.20 10.74
C ILE A 73 -13.86 0.17 12.20
N GLU A 74 -13.17 1.15 12.79
CA GLU A 74 -13.48 1.62 14.16
C GLU A 74 -14.89 2.22 14.28
N ALA A 75 -15.42 2.82 13.21
CA ALA A 75 -16.80 3.33 13.16
C ALA A 75 -17.86 2.21 13.09
N VAL A 76 -17.51 1.06 12.49
CA VAL A 76 -18.41 -0.10 12.36
C VAL A 76 -18.44 -0.92 13.65
N GLU A 77 -17.32 -1.11 14.33
CA GLU A 77 -17.28 -1.85 15.62
C GLU A 77 -18.01 -1.11 16.75
N ALA A 78 -17.97 0.23 16.75
CA ALA A 78 -18.74 1.04 17.71
C ALA A 78 -20.27 0.93 17.51
N ALA A 79 -20.74 0.71 16.28
CA ALA A 79 -22.16 0.56 15.98
C ALA A 79 -22.72 -0.84 16.29
N VAL A 80 -21.87 -1.88 16.27
CA VAL A 80 -22.26 -3.27 16.54
C VAL A 80 -22.38 -3.59 18.04
N SER A 81 -21.83 -2.75 18.93
CA SER A 81 -21.88 -2.96 20.38
C SER A 81 -23.08 -2.34 21.11
N VAL A 82 -24.01 -1.68 20.39
CA VAL A 82 -25.23 -1.07 20.97
C VAL A 82 -26.51 -1.86 20.64
N SER A 83 -26.39 -3.03 20.00
CA SER A 83 -27.52 -3.91 19.73
C SER A 83 -27.19 -5.35 20.09
N ASP A 84 -27.25 -5.64 21.39
CA ASP A 84 -27.99 -6.79 21.95
C ASP A 84 -27.74 -6.89 23.47
N PRO A 85 -28.75 -7.17 24.32
CA PRO A 85 -30.21 -7.02 24.20
C PRO A 85 -30.82 -5.97 25.16
#